data_AF-A0A948Q674-F1
#
_entry.id   AF-A0A948Q674-F1
#
_cell.length_a   1.000
_cell.length_b   1.000
_cell.length_c   1.000
_cell.angle_alpha   90.00
_cell.angle_beta   90.00
_cell.angle_gamma   90.00
#
_symmetry.space_group_name_H-M   'P 1'
#
loop_
_entity.id
_entity.type
_entity.pdbx_description
1 polymer ?
#
loop_
_entity_poly.entity_id
_entity_poly.type
_entity_poly.pdbx_seq_one_letter_code
_entity_poly.pdbx_strand_id
1 'polypeptide(L)'
;MAAALLLLVLPAAGSSAQIPEREVEQVRIEAGGDLSPRAQQILFRARSLLDDGKHAEAVEVLAGWLAGDPARDHALLRYELANSRLAQDDEAGALADLQAAVMMEPRFARAWLRLGETAYGLERYAAAAEGFARGYALTPDPRPEFLHYAGVCDLLAGRPDQAAAALSTLLSDHRVTAEPEWYRALVAAALESTDPGQARPFLDHLLADRPSDPVSWELAAQYAAAREDYRSAAVLLTVTGYLRPLTPAEWRQLGDLYAVIEVPLQAARCYERALQADGGDAERDETAGQAEVERLASAWLAAHDLEAARRTLRQAMAERPTASGWALLGDVDLMDGDFAAASEHFGKAVALDPEFGRGHLMLGYCSLELDRPAEARRHLERALAFPEQAASARDLLRRVEP
;
A
#
# COMPACT_ATOMS: atom_id res chain seq x y z
N MET A 1 2.32 0.84 -0.97
CA MET A 1 2.21 0.40 -2.40
C MET A 1 1.08 1.08 -3.20
N ALA A 2 -0.21 0.94 -2.86
CA ALA A 2 -1.31 1.53 -3.67
C ALA A 2 -1.26 3.08 -3.77
N ALA A 3 -0.83 3.76 -2.70
CA ALA A 3 -0.65 5.22 -2.70
C ALA A 3 0.53 5.69 -3.57
N ALA A 4 1.57 4.86 -3.78
CA ALA A 4 2.74 5.21 -4.58
C ALA A 4 2.42 5.20 -6.10
N LEU A 5 1.51 4.33 -6.54
CA LEU A 5 1.06 4.26 -7.94
C LEU A 5 0.23 5.48 -8.38
N LEU A 6 -0.49 6.12 -7.44
CA LEU A 6 -1.26 7.34 -7.71
C LEU A 6 -0.37 8.60 -7.85
N LEU A 7 0.90 8.52 -7.46
CA LEU A 7 1.83 9.64 -7.44
C LEU A 7 2.73 9.70 -8.68
N LEU A 8 2.57 8.78 -9.64
CA LEU A 8 3.43 8.73 -10.83
C LEU A 8 2.60 8.81 -12.12
N VAL A 9 2.53 10.01 -12.70
CA VAL A 9 2.18 10.19 -14.11
C VAL A 9 3.47 10.54 -14.84
N LEU A 10 4.08 9.55 -15.48
CA LEU A 10 5.12 9.85 -16.47
C LEU A 10 4.43 10.54 -17.66
N PRO A 11 4.96 11.65 -18.20
CA PRO A 11 4.50 12.13 -19.49
C PRO A 11 4.67 10.99 -20.49
N ALA A 12 3.65 10.76 -21.32
CA ALA A 12 3.79 9.89 -22.48
C ALA A 12 5.07 10.30 -23.22
N ALA A 13 5.90 9.33 -23.61
CA ALA A 13 7.12 9.58 -24.35
C ALA A 13 6.80 10.52 -25.52
N GLY A 14 7.15 11.80 -25.36
CA GLY A 14 6.68 12.85 -26.22
C GLY A 14 7.24 12.62 -27.62
N SER A 15 6.31 12.42 -28.56
CA SER A 15 6.36 12.70 -30.01
C SER A 15 7.72 13.16 -30.55
N SER A 16 8.18 12.46 -31.60
CA SER A 16 9.33 12.72 -32.47
C SER A 16 9.35 14.14 -33.06
N ALA A 17 9.59 15.16 -32.24
CA ALA A 17 9.93 16.49 -32.68
C ALA A 17 11.45 16.53 -32.95
N GLN A 18 11.83 17.02 -34.13
CA GLN A 18 13.23 17.20 -34.53
C GLN A 18 14.04 17.85 -33.40
N ILE A 19 15.03 17.10 -32.91
CA ILE A 19 15.96 17.53 -31.87
C ILE A 19 16.77 18.71 -32.45
N PRO A 20 16.76 19.90 -31.83
CA PRO A 20 17.54 21.05 -32.30
C PRO A 20 19.03 20.70 -32.45
N GLU A 21 19.74 21.22 -33.46
CA GLU A 21 21.17 20.92 -33.69
C GLU A 21 22.06 21.16 -32.45
N ARG A 22 21.70 22.12 -31.59
CA ARG A 22 22.37 22.38 -30.30
C ARG A 22 22.23 21.20 -29.33
N GLU A 23 21.10 20.52 -29.30
CA GLU A 23 20.89 19.32 -28.48
C GLU A 23 21.63 18.11 -29.06
N VAL A 24 21.81 18.03 -30.38
CA VAL A 24 22.58 16.95 -31.03
C VAL A 24 24.06 17.03 -30.67
N GLU A 25 24.64 18.23 -30.67
CA GLU A 25 26.04 18.43 -30.29
C GLU A 25 26.25 18.20 -28.78
N GLN A 26 25.28 18.57 -27.95
CA GLN A 26 25.35 18.35 -26.51
C GLN A 26 25.30 16.87 -26.14
N VAL A 27 24.47 16.07 -26.82
CA VAL A 27 24.46 14.60 -26.70
C VAL A 27 25.81 13.99 -27.06
N ARG A 28 26.45 14.50 -28.11
CA ARG A 28 27.75 14.00 -28.57
C ARG A 28 28.86 14.30 -27.55
N ILE A 29 28.80 15.47 -26.92
CA ILE A 29 29.72 15.85 -25.83
C ILE A 29 29.49 14.97 -24.61
N GLU A 30 28.22 14.73 -24.24
CA GLU A 30 27.85 13.87 -23.11
C GLU A 30 28.26 12.41 -23.30
N ALA A 31 28.37 11.93 -24.54
CA ALA A 31 28.68 10.54 -24.87
C ALA A 31 30.19 10.23 -25.03
N GLY A 32 31.08 11.11 -24.57
CA GLY A 32 32.51 10.78 -24.39
C GLY A 32 33.46 11.16 -25.54
N GLY A 33 33.03 12.00 -26.51
CA GLY A 33 33.94 12.57 -27.52
C GLY A 33 33.86 11.96 -28.93
N ASP A 34 34.96 12.06 -29.69
CA ASP A 34 34.94 11.93 -31.16
C ASP A 34 34.75 10.49 -31.68
N LEU A 35 33.58 10.25 -32.28
CA LEU A 35 33.31 9.07 -33.09
C LEU A 35 34.18 9.07 -34.35
N SER A 36 34.68 7.89 -34.74
CA SER A 36 35.37 7.73 -36.03
C SER A 36 34.45 8.17 -37.19
N PRO A 37 34.99 8.67 -38.32
CA PRO A 37 34.18 9.09 -39.47
C PRO A 37 33.24 7.99 -39.99
N ARG A 38 33.66 6.71 -39.90
CA ARG A 38 32.80 5.57 -40.25
C ARG A 38 31.68 5.36 -39.24
N ALA A 39 31.96 5.49 -37.94
CA ALA A 39 30.92 5.42 -36.90
C ALA A 39 29.92 6.58 -37.02
N GLN A 40 30.37 7.79 -37.39
CA GLN A 40 29.48 8.92 -37.71
C GLN A 40 28.58 8.64 -38.90
N GLN A 41 29.08 8.00 -39.97
CA GLN A 41 28.26 7.59 -41.11
C GLN A 41 27.20 6.55 -40.72
N ILE A 42 27.56 5.57 -39.88
CA ILE A 42 26.62 4.57 -39.36
C ILE A 42 25.54 5.24 -38.51
N LEU A 43 25.94 6.13 -37.60
CA LEU A 43 25.02 6.90 -36.77
C LEU A 43 24.05 7.74 -37.62
N PHE A 44 24.57 8.46 -38.62
CA PHE A 44 23.76 9.26 -39.53
C PHE A 44 22.76 8.40 -40.32
N ARG A 45 23.20 7.25 -40.85
CA ARG A 45 22.34 6.30 -41.55
C ARG A 45 21.24 5.76 -40.64
N ALA A 46 21.58 5.38 -39.41
CA ALA A 46 20.61 4.87 -38.45
C ALA A 46 19.56 5.93 -38.07
N ARG A 47 19.98 7.18 -37.81
CA ARG A 47 19.06 8.28 -37.53
C ARG A 47 18.13 8.59 -38.70
N SER A 48 18.65 8.60 -39.93
CA SER A 48 17.82 8.76 -41.12
C SER A 48 16.77 7.65 -41.25
N LEU A 49 17.11 6.40 -40.91
CA LEU A 49 16.16 5.29 -40.90
C LEU A 49 15.10 5.46 -39.79
N LEU A 50 15.47 6.00 -38.63
CA LEU A 50 14.52 6.31 -37.56
C LEU A 50 13.55 7.42 -37.94
N ASP A 51 14.04 8.49 -38.57
CA ASP A 51 13.20 9.59 -39.08
C ASP A 51 12.20 9.09 -40.14
N ASP A 52 12.59 8.09 -40.94
CA ASP A 52 11.74 7.41 -41.92
C ASP A 52 10.79 6.35 -41.29
N GLY A 53 10.82 6.16 -39.97
CA GLY A 53 10.02 5.15 -39.25
C GLY A 53 10.48 3.69 -39.45
N LYS A 54 11.67 3.49 -40.05
CA LYS A 54 12.25 2.17 -40.36
C LYS A 54 13.09 1.64 -39.19
N HIS A 55 12.43 1.44 -38.05
CA HIS A 55 13.10 1.08 -36.79
C HIS A 55 13.87 -0.25 -36.88
N ALA A 56 13.33 -1.26 -37.56
CA ALA A 56 13.99 -2.56 -37.76
C ALA A 56 15.31 -2.43 -38.55
N GLU A 57 15.31 -1.68 -39.65
CA GLU A 57 16.51 -1.44 -40.45
C GLU A 57 17.56 -0.65 -39.67
N ALA A 58 17.14 0.31 -38.84
CA ALA A 58 18.04 1.06 -37.96
C ALA A 58 18.74 0.15 -36.95
N VAL A 59 18.00 -0.77 -36.33
CA VAL A 59 18.56 -1.80 -35.43
C VAL A 59 19.55 -2.70 -36.17
N GLU A 60 19.22 -3.19 -37.37
CA GLU A 60 20.13 -4.04 -38.14
C GLU A 60 21.46 -3.32 -38.47
N VAL A 61 21.39 -2.05 -38.88
CA VAL A 61 22.57 -1.25 -39.20
C VAL A 61 23.45 -1.04 -37.97
N LEU A 62 22.86 -0.69 -36.83
CA LEU A 62 23.59 -0.43 -35.59
C LEU A 62 24.12 -1.71 -34.96
N ALA A 63 23.28 -2.74 -34.78
CA ALA A 63 23.67 -4.02 -34.22
C ALA A 63 24.71 -4.74 -35.10
N GLY A 64 24.55 -4.68 -36.43
CA GLY A 64 25.52 -5.26 -37.36
C GLY A 64 26.88 -4.57 -37.31
N TRP A 65 26.93 -3.26 -37.08
CA TRP A 65 28.18 -2.54 -36.85
C TRP A 65 28.86 -2.95 -35.53
N LEU A 66 28.06 -3.04 -34.45
CA LEU A 66 28.52 -3.38 -33.10
C LEU A 66 28.93 -4.86 -32.94
N ALA A 67 28.41 -5.76 -33.77
CA ALA A 67 28.80 -7.18 -33.79
C ALA A 67 30.22 -7.43 -34.36
N GLY A 68 30.87 -6.39 -34.90
CA GLY A 68 32.23 -6.47 -35.44
C GLY A 68 33.32 -6.38 -34.38
N ASP A 69 34.25 -5.46 -34.56
CA ASP A 69 35.37 -5.26 -33.64
C ASP A 69 34.91 -4.51 -32.37
N PRO A 70 35.17 -5.03 -31.15
CA PRO A 70 34.83 -4.35 -29.89
C PRO A 70 35.36 -2.92 -29.79
N ALA A 71 36.46 -2.58 -30.49
CA ALA A 71 36.99 -1.21 -30.54
C ALA A 71 36.06 -0.22 -31.29
N ARG A 72 35.00 -0.71 -31.95
CA ARG A 72 33.99 0.11 -32.64
C ARG A 72 32.81 0.47 -31.77
N ASP A 73 32.72 -0.13 -30.59
CA ASP A 73 31.64 0.11 -29.65
C ASP A 73 31.76 1.49 -29.02
N HIS A 74 30.63 2.16 -28.83
CA HIS A 74 30.59 3.55 -28.39
C HIS A 74 29.26 3.83 -27.70
N ALA A 75 29.29 4.59 -26.60
CA ALA A 75 28.12 4.92 -25.79
C ALA A 75 26.98 5.51 -26.61
N LEU A 76 27.29 6.45 -27.51
CA LEU A 76 26.29 7.04 -28.42
C LEU A 76 25.63 6.04 -29.39
N LEU A 77 26.39 5.07 -29.91
CA LEU A 77 25.81 4.05 -30.82
C LEU A 77 24.90 3.09 -30.05
N ARG A 78 25.29 2.72 -28.83
CA ARG A 78 24.48 1.91 -27.91
C ARG A 78 23.19 2.62 -27.52
N TYR A 79 23.27 3.90 -27.20
CA TYR A 79 22.10 4.74 -26.90
C TYR A 79 21.10 4.79 -28.06
N GLU A 80 21.57 4.98 -29.29
CA GLU A 80 20.68 5.03 -30.47
C GLU A 80 20.13 3.65 -30.85
N LEU A 81 20.91 2.58 -30.61
CA LEU A 81 20.43 1.21 -30.79
C LEU A 81 19.30 0.93 -29.80
N ALA A 82 19.46 1.36 -28.54
CA ALA A 82 18.41 1.24 -27.54
C ALA A 82 17.14 1.98 -27.95
N ASN A 83 17.24 3.24 -28.40
CA ASN A 83 16.07 3.99 -28.90
C ASN A 83 15.38 3.28 -30.08
N SER A 84 16.17 2.70 -30.98
CA SER A 84 15.66 1.94 -32.13
C SER A 84 14.97 0.63 -31.73
N ARG A 85 15.40 0.01 -30.63
CA ARG A 85 14.78 -1.18 -30.03
C ARG A 85 13.51 -0.84 -29.26
N LEU A 86 13.48 0.27 -28.52
CA LEU A 86 12.27 0.77 -27.85
C LEU A 86 11.16 1.05 -28.87
N ALA A 87 11.49 1.60 -30.03
CA ALA A 87 10.53 1.81 -31.12
C ALA A 87 10.01 0.50 -31.77
N GLN A 88 10.57 -0.65 -31.40
CA GLN A 88 10.12 -1.99 -31.80
C GLN A 88 9.56 -2.79 -30.62
N ASP A 89 9.27 -2.13 -29.49
CA ASP A 89 8.83 -2.76 -28.24
C ASP A 89 9.84 -3.79 -27.67
N ASP A 90 11.10 -3.77 -28.09
CA ASP A 90 12.19 -4.57 -27.52
C ASP A 90 12.82 -3.84 -26.31
N GLU A 91 12.02 -3.70 -25.25
CA GLU A 91 12.43 -3.03 -24.01
C GLU A 91 13.60 -3.74 -23.31
N ALA A 92 13.64 -5.09 -23.37
CA ALA A 92 14.70 -5.87 -22.75
C ALA A 92 16.04 -5.66 -23.47
N GLY A 93 16.05 -5.68 -24.80
CA GLY A 93 17.23 -5.39 -25.60
C GLY A 93 17.67 -3.93 -25.47
N ALA A 94 16.72 -2.99 -25.38
CA ALA A 94 17.02 -1.58 -25.14
C ALA A 94 17.67 -1.34 -23.78
N LEU A 95 17.15 -1.98 -22.73
CA LEU A 95 17.71 -1.89 -21.39
C LEU A 95 19.18 -2.33 -21.35
N ALA A 96 19.51 -3.45 -22.02
CA ALA A 96 20.88 -3.96 -22.08
C ALA A 96 21.84 -2.98 -22.77
N ASP A 97 21.41 -2.35 -23.87
CA ASP A 97 22.23 -1.36 -24.58
C ASP A 97 22.37 -0.05 -23.78
N LEU A 98 21.33 0.39 -23.08
CA LEU A 98 21.40 1.57 -22.20
C LEU A 98 22.36 1.33 -21.03
N GLN A 99 22.33 0.14 -20.43
CA GLN A 99 23.29 -0.26 -19.40
C GLN A 99 24.71 -0.25 -19.95
N ALA A 100 24.94 -0.78 -21.16
CA ALA A 100 26.24 -0.70 -21.82
C ALA A 100 26.67 0.76 -22.05
N ALA A 101 25.77 1.63 -22.52
CA ALA A 101 26.05 3.03 -22.79
C ALA A 101 26.51 3.78 -21.53
N VAL A 102 25.81 3.62 -20.40
CA VAL A 102 26.17 4.31 -19.14
C VAL A 102 27.41 3.71 -18.46
N MET A 103 27.71 2.42 -18.69
CA MET A 103 28.98 1.83 -18.24
C MET A 103 30.17 2.38 -19.02
N MET A 104 30.00 2.63 -20.31
CA MET A 104 31.04 3.22 -21.16
C MET A 104 31.27 4.69 -20.86
N GLU A 105 30.18 5.46 -20.74
CA GLU A 105 30.24 6.88 -20.41
C GLU A 105 29.31 7.20 -19.23
N PRO A 106 29.84 7.12 -17.99
CA PRO A 106 29.06 7.37 -16.78
C PRO A 106 28.48 8.77 -16.67
N ARG A 107 28.98 9.75 -17.45
CA ARG A 107 28.45 11.13 -17.46
C ARG A 107 27.38 11.36 -18.53
N PHE A 108 26.95 10.31 -19.23
CA PHE A 108 25.94 10.42 -20.28
C PHE A 108 24.53 10.58 -19.69
N ALA A 109 24.17 11.81 -19.34
CA ALA A 109 22.92 12.14 -18.66
C ALA A 109 21.67 11.60 -19.37
N ARG A 110 21.56 11.80 -20.70
CA ARG A 110 20.42 11.29 -21.48
C ARG A 110 20.31 9.77 -21.47
N ALA A 111 21.42 9.04 -21.50
CA ALA A 111 21.38 7.57 -21.41
C ALA A 111 20.90 7.09 -20.04
N TRP A 112 21.29 7.78 -18.95
CA TRP A 112 20.77 7.49 -17.61
C TRP A 112 19.26 7.74 -17.49
N LEU A 113 18.75 8.85 -18.05
CA LEU A 113 17.32 9.15 -18.04
C LEU A 113 16.51 8.12 -18.84
N ARG A 114 16.98 7.76 -20.05
CA ARG A 114 16.34 6.70 -20.84
C ARG A 114 16.40 5.34 -20.14
N LEU A 115 17.52 5.01 -19.49
CA LEU A 115 17.64 3.81 -18.67
C LEU A 115 16.59 3.81 -17.56
N GLY A 116 16.38 4.96 -16.90
CA GLY A 116 15.35 5.15 -15.88
C GLY A 116 13.94 4.83 -16.39
N GLU A 117 13.57 5.42 -17.53
CA GLU A 117 12.26 5.22 -18.18
C GLU A 117 12.05 3.76 -18.62
N THR A 118 13.03 3.16 -19.30
CA THR A 118 12.94 1.76 -19.76
C THR A 118 12.90 0.79 -18.58
N ALA A 119 13.71 1.02 -17.54
CA ALA A 119 13.67 0.20 -16.34
C ALA A 119 12.34 0.30 -15.61
N TYR A 120 11.71 1.48 -15.59
CA TYR A 120 10.37 1.66 -15.02
C TYR A 120 9.31 0.87 -15.78
N GLY A 121 9.30 0.93 -17.13
CA GLY A 121 8.38 0.15 -17.96
C GLY A 121 8.49 -1.37 -17.74
N LEU A 122 9.71 -1.84 -17.46
CA LEU A 122 10.01 -3.23 -17.11
C LEU A 122 9.81 -3.56 -15.62
N GLU A 123 9.19 -2.68 -14.83
CA GLU A 123 8.98 -2.80 -13.38
C GLU A 123 10.26 -3.01 -12.55
N ARG A 124 11.42 -2.65 -13.11
CA ARG A 124 12.71 -2.67 -12.42
C ARG A 124 12.91 -1.37 -11.66
N TYR A 125 12.03 -1.10 -10.71
CA TYR A 125 11.97 0.16 -9.96
C TYR A 125 13.30 0.55 -9.32
N ALA A 126 14.08 -0.44 -8.89
CA ALA A 126 15.40 -0.21 -8.32
C ALA A 126 16.35 0.50 -9.28
N ALA A 127 16.46 -0.02 -10.50
CA ALA A 127 17.30 0.54 -11.56
C ALA A 127 16.68 1.81 -12.14
N ALA A 128 15.35 1.90 -12.18
CA ALA A 128 14.64 3.10 -12.60
C ALA A 128 15.02 4.30 -11.72
N ALA A 129 14.99 4.12 -10.39
CA ALA A 129 15.36 5.15 -9.44
C ALA A 129 16.80 5.64 -9.64
N GLU A 130 17.75 4.72 -9.81
CA GLU A 130 19.14 5.06 -10.10
C GLU A 130 19.28 5.84 -11.41
N GLY A 131 18.63 5.38 -12.48
CA GLY A 131 18.66 6.04 -13.79
C GLY A 131 18.17 7.48 -13.73
N PHE A 132 17.02 7.70 -13.09
CA PHE A 132 16.49 9.05 -12.91
C PHE A 132 17.37 9.93 -12.02
N ALA A 133 17.85 9.42 -10.88
CA ALA A 133 18.69 10.20 -9.96
C ALA A 133 20.03 10.59 -10.59
N ARG A 134 20.68 9.67 -11.31
CA ARG A 134 21.94 9.94 -12.03
C ARG A 134 21.73 10.91 -13.19
N GLY A 135 20.69 10.69 -13.99
CA GLY A 135 20.34 11.59 -15.08
C GLY A 135 20.05 13.01 -14.61
N TYR A 136 19.32 13.15 -13.51
CA TYR A 136 19.08 14.44 -12.83
C TYR A 136 20.39 15.10 -12.41
N ALA A 137 21.25 14.40 -11.66
CA ALA A 137 22.50 14.96 -11.13
C ALA A 137 23.52 15.38 -12.20
N LEU A 138 23.46 14.77 -13.39
CA LEU A 138 24.38 15.06 -14.50
C LEU A 138 23.88 16.18 -15.43
N THR A 139 22.59 16.54 -15.36
CA THR A 139 22.00 17.56 -16.21
C THR A 139 22.24 18.95 -15.59
N PRO A 140 22.82 19.93 -16.32
CA PRO A 140 23.12 21.26 -15.76
C PRO A 140 21.90 22.10 -15.32
N ASP A 141 20.72 21.80 -15.85
CA ASP A 141 19.43 22.38 -15.47
C ASP A 141 18.36 21.26 -15.52
N PRO A 142 18.32 20.39 -14.50
CA PRO A 142 17.49 19.21 -14.55
C PRO A 142 16.03 19.55 -14.26
N ARG A 143 15.15 18.90 -15.01
CA ARG A 143 13.72 18.86 -14.70
C ARG A 143 13.48 18.21 -13.32
N PRO A 144 12.90 18.93 -12.33
CA PRO A 144 12.67 18.42 -10.96
C PRO A 144 11.89 17.10 -10.90
N GLU A 145 11.02 16.88 -11.88
CA GLU A 145 10.17 15.71 -12.02
C GLU A 145 10.99 14.42 -12.07
N PHE A 146 12.22 14.45 -12.63
CA PHE A 146 13.08 13.26 -12.64
C PHE A 146 13.52 12.85 -11.23
N LEU A 147 13.83 13.80 -10.34
CA LEU A 147 14.18 13.44 -8.96
C LEU A 147 12.94 12.99 -8.16
N HIS A 148 11.75 13.51 -8.50
CA HIS A 148 10.48 12.98 -8.01
C HIS A 148 10.27 11.52 -8.45
N TYR A 149 10.46 11.22 -9.74
CA TYR A 149 10.36 9.85 -10.26
C TYR A 149 11.38 8.92 -9.61
N ALA A 150 12.60 9.40 -9.36
CA ALA A 150 13.59 8.63 -8.63
C ALA A 150 13.09 8.23 -7.23
N GLY A 151 12.56 9.20 -6.47
CA GLY A 151 12.02 8.95 -5.13
C GLY A 151 10.82 7.99 -5.11
N VAL A 152 9.88 8.14 -6.05
CA VAL A 152 8.74 7.21 -6.14
C VAL A 152 9.18 5.81 -6.60
N CYS A 153 10.15 5.71 -7.51
CA CYS A 153 10.73 4.42 -7.89
C CYS A 153 11.46 3.75 -6.71
N ASP A 154 12.16 4.51 -5.87
CA ASP A 154 12.75 3.98 -4.64
C ASP A 154 11.67 3.45 -3.67
N LEU A 155 10.52 4.14 -3.54
CA LEU A 155 9.37 3.64 -2.78
C LEU A 155 8.85 2.31 -3.33
N LEU A 156 8.59 2.24 -4.64
CA LEU A 156 8.11 1.03 -5.31
C LEU A 156 9.13 -0.12 -5.21
N ALA A 157 10.42 0.20 -5.11
CA ALA A 157 11.50 -0.76 -4.89
C ALA A 157 11.68 -1.18 -3.42
N GLY A 158 10.85 -0.69 -2.49
CA GLY A 158 10.97 -0.98 -1.06
C GLY A 158 12.19 -0.34 -0.41
N ARG A 159 12.64 0.82 -0.91
CA ARG A 159 13.77 1.61 -0.37
C ARG A 159 13.32 2.97 0.16
N PRO A 160 12.49 3.01 1.21
CA PRO A 160 11.86 4.22 1.68
C PRO A 160 12.85 5.28 2.22
N ASP A 161 13.97 4.85 2.82
CA ASP A 161 15.00 5.79 3.28
C ASP A 161 15.68 6.53 2.11
N GLN A 162 15.91 5.86 0.98
CA GLN A 162 16.49 6.47 -0.22
C GLN A 162 15.49 7.43 -0.87
N ALA A 163 14.22 7.00 -0.95
CA ALA A 163 13.14 7.83 -1.43
C ALA A 163 12.99 9.12 -0.62
N ALA A 164 12.94 9.02 0.70
CA ALA A 164 12.80 10.17 1.59
C ALA A 164 13.99 11.14 1.44
N ALA A 165 15.22 10.63 1.30
CA ALA A 165 16.41 11.45 1.09
C ALA A 165 16.39 12.19 -0.26
N ALA A 166 16.04 11.49 -1.35
CA ALA A 166 15.95 12.08 -2.69
C ALA A 166 14.85 13.15 -2.75
N LEU A 167 13.67 12.87 -2.21
CA LEU A 167 12.54 13.80 -2.20
C LEU A 167 12.78 14.99 -1.25
N SER A 168 13.54 14.80 -0.16
CA SER A 168 13.92 15.91 0.74
C SER A 168 14.86 16.89 0.04
N THR A 169 15.75 16.35 -0.80
CA THR A 169 16.66 17.13 -1.64
C THR A 169 15.87 17.91 -2.69
N LEU A 170 14.95 17.24 -3.40
CA LEU A 170 14.04 17.87 -4.36
C LEU A 170 13.29 19.06 -3.75
N LEU A 171 12.64 18.87 -2.60
CA LEU A 171 11.90 19.94 -1.93
C LEU A 171 12.81 21.04 -1.39
N SER A 172 14.07 20.74 -1.06
CA SER A 172 15.03 21.74 -0.59
C SER A 172 15.54 22.64 -1.72
N ASP A 173 15.81 22.05 -2.89
CA ASP A 173 16.34 22.75 -4.06
C ASP A 173 15.24 23.55 -4.78
N HIS A 174 14.00 23.05 -4.77
CA HIS A 174 12.87 23.58 -5.55
C HIS A 174 11.72 24.10 -4.68
N ARG A 175 12.03 24.69 -3.51
CA ARG A 175 11.02 25.15 -2.53
C ARG A 175 9.90 26.02 -3.10
N VAL A 176 10.22 26.86 -4.09
CA VAL A 176 9.27 27.83 -4.67
C VAL A 176 8.36 27.17 -5.71
N THR A 177 8.85 26.16 -6.42
CA THR A 177 8.15 25.45 -7.48
C THR A 177 7.60 24.10 -7.01
N ALA A 178 7.70 23.80 -5.72
CA ALA A 178 7.33 22.51 -5.16
C ALA A 178 5.84 22.21 -5.34
N GLU A 179 5.56 21.07 -5.97
CA GLU A 179 4.21 20.58 -6.18
C GLU A 179 3.71 19.76 -4.98
N PRO A 180 2.40 19.78 -4.67
CA PRO A 180 1.84 18.98 -3.56
C PRO A 180 2.15 17.48 -3.67
N GLU A 181 2.24 16.95 -4.88
CA GLU A 181 2.59 15.55 -5.16
C GLU A 181 3.96 15.18 -4.59
N TRP A 182 4.94 16.11 -4.61
CA TRP A 182 6.27 15.86 -4.08
C TRP A 182 6.27 15.77 -2.56
N TYR A 183 5.48 16.63 -1.90
CA TYR A 183 5.26 16.55 -0.46
C TYR A 183 4.55 15.25 -0.08
N ARG A 184 3.53 14.83 -0.83
CA ARG A 184 2.82 13.56 -0.61
C ARG A 184 3.74 12.36 -0.76
N ALA A 185 4.54 12.32 -1.83
CA ALA A 185 5.54 11.27 -2.06
C ALA A 185 6.55 11.21 -0.92
N LEU A 186 7.02 12.35 -0.44
CA LEU A 186 7.97 12.39 0.67
C LEU A 186 7.34 11.94 1.99
N VAL A 187 6.12 12.37 2.29
CA VAL A 187 5.39 11.91 3.48
C VAL A 187 5.19 10.41 3.41
N ALA A 188 4.75 9.86 2.28
CA ALA A 188 4.63 8.42 2.08
C ALA A 188 5.97 7.69 2.29
N ALA A 189 7.07 8.23 1.73
CA ALA A 189 8.40 7.67 1.93
C ALA A 189 8.85 7.69 3.38
N ALA A 190 8.65 8.80 4.08
CA ALA A 190 9.00 8.93 5.48
C ALA A 190 8.20 7.95 6.35
N LEU A 191 6.90 7.74 6.08
CA LEU A 191 6.06 6.79 6.83
C LEU A 191 6.55 5.34 6.75
N GLU A 192 7.10 4.94 5.60
CA GLU A 192 7.67 3.60 5.39
C GLU A 192 9.16 3.53 5.79
N SER A 193 9.79 4.67 6.10
CA SER A 193 11.23 4.78 6.42
C SER A 193 11.54 4.36 7.87
N THR A 194 12.84 4.31 8.18
CA THR A 194 13.31 4.02 9.55
C THR A 194 12.92 5.10 10.56
N ASP A 195 12.68 6.34 10.11
CA ASP A 195 12.35 7.48 10.95
C ASP A 195 11.09 8.21 10.44
N PRO A 196 9.88 7.71 10.77
CA PRO A 196 8.64 8.34 10.34
C PRO A 196 8.47 9.77 10.87
N GLY A 197 9.21 10.16 11.93
CA GLY A 197 9.17 11.51 12.49
C GLY A 197 9.53 12.60 11.48
N GLN A 198 10.31 12.28 10.45
CA GLN A 198 10.67 13.21 9.39
C GLN A 198 9.47 13.68 8.55
N ALA A 199 8.36 12.93 8.52
CA ALA A 199 7.16 13.29 7.78
C ALA A 199 6.46 14.55 8.34
N ARG A 200 6.62 14.81 9.65
CA ARG A 200 5.84 15.81 10.39
C ARG A 200 5.84 17.22 9.77
N PRO A 201 6.98 17.87 9.50
CA PRO A 201 7.00 19.22 8.94
C PRO A 201 6.34 19.31 7.56
N PHE A 202 6.48 18.27 6.73
CA PHE A 202 5.92 18.24 5.38
C PHE A 202 4.41 17.99 5.40
N LEU A 203 3.94 17.15 6.32
CA LEU A 203 2.53 16.95 6.57
C LEU A 203 1.86 18.23 7.09
N ASP A 204 2.50 18.95 8.02
CA ASP A 204 2.01 20.24 8.51
C ASP A 204 1.89 21.28 7.39
N HIS A 205 2.85 21.29 6.47
CA HIS A 205 2.78 22.14 5.29
C HIS A 205 1.58 21.78 4.40
N LEU A 206 1.39 20.49 4.10
CA LEU A 206 0.26 20.02 3.28
C LEU A 206 -1.10 20.41 3.88
N LEU A 207 -1.29 20.18 5.18
CA LEU A 207 -2.53 20.50 5.88
C LEU A 207 -2.79 22.01 5.97
N ALA A 208 -1.73 22.83 6.10
CA ALA A 208 -1.85 24.27 6.16
C ALA A 208 -2.14 24.90 4.79
N ASP A 209 -1.50 24.41 3.72
CA ASP A 209 -1.65 24.94 2.37
C ASP A 209 -2.95 24.46 1.70
N ARG A 210 -3.34 23.20 1.93
CA ARG A 210 -4.52 22.56 1.31
C ARG A 210 -5.42 21.88 2.35
N PRO A 211 -6.10 22.64 3.22
CA PRO A 211 -6.94 22.08 4.28
C PRO A 211 -8.16 21.30 3.75
N SER A 212 -8.54 21.47 2.49
CA SER A 212 -9.65 20.75 1.85
C SER A 212 -9.20 19.52 1.05
N ASP A 213 -7.91 19.19 1.03
CA ASP A 213 -7.40 18.03 0.30
C ASP A 213 -7.52 16.74 1.13
N PRO A 214 -8.41 15.79 0.78
CA PRO A 214 -8.61 14.58 1.56
C PRO A 214 -7.35 13.71 1.67
N VAL A 215 -6.48 13.71 0.65
CA VAL A 215 -5.25 12.89 0.65
C VAL A 215 -4.29 13.34 1.74
N SER A 216 -4.18 14.65 1.99
CA SER A 216 -3.34 15.19 3.05
C SER A 216 -3.80 14.76 4.45
N TRP A 217 -5.12 14.71 4.68
CA TRP A 217 -5.68 14.22 5.95
C TRP A 217 -5.54 12.70 6.11
N GLU A 218 -5.64 11.94 5.01
CA GLU A 218 -5.39 10.50 5.02
C GLU A 218 -3.94 10.17 5.38
N LEU A 219 -2.96 10.85 4.76
CA LEU A 219 -1.55 10.72 5.12
C LEU A 219 -1.30 11.12 6.58
N ALA A 220 -2.03 12.11 7.09
CA ALA A 220 -1.96 12.50 8.49
C ALA A 220 -2.48 11.40 9.43
N ALA A 221 -3.60 10.77 9.07
CA ALA A 221 -4.16 9.65 9.83
C ALA A 221 -3.19 8.46 9.86
N GLN A 222 -2.56 8.15 8.72
CA GLN A 222 -1.53 7.10 8.63
C GLN A 222 -0.30 7.43 9.48
N TYR A 223 0.17 8.68 9.46
CA TYR A 223 1.25 9.15 10.34
C TYR A 223 0.93 8.99 11.83
N ALA A 224 -0.27 9.38 12.24
CA ALA A 224 -0.70 9.22 13.62
C ALA A 224 -0.79 7.73 14.02
N ALA A 225 -1.35 6.88 13.15
CA ALA A 225 -1.46 5.44 13.40
C ALA A 225 -0.08 4.75 13.49
N ALA A 226 0.87 5.12 12.63
CA ALA A 226 2.25 4.60 12.66
C ALA A 226 2.98 4.96 13.96
N ARG A 227 2.53 6.02 14.64
CA ARG A 227 3.04 6.46 15.95
C ARG A 227 2.22 5.96 17.13
N GLU A 228 1.27 5.05 16.88
CA GLU A 228 0.33 4.51 17.88
C GLU A 228 -0.56 5.60 18.53
N ASP A 229 -0.66 6.79 17.92
CA ASP A 229 -1.61 7.82 18.33
C ASP A 229 -2.97 7.56 17.66
N TYR A 230 -3.62 6.49 18.12
CA TYR A 230 -4.89 6.02 17.58
C TYR A 230 -6.02 7.04 17.75
N ARG A 231 -5.93 7.91 18.77
CA ARG A 231 -6.91 8.99 18.98
C ARG A 231 -6.82 10.02 17.86
N SER A 232 -5.61 10.51 17.57
CA SER A 232 -5.42 11.45 16.45
C SER A 232 -5.75 10.78 15.13
N ALA A 233 -5.34 9.53 14.92
CA ALA A 233 -5.66 8.78 13.70
C ALA A 233 -7.18 8.70 13.45
N ALA A 234 -7.97 8.38 14.48
CA ALA A 234 -9.44 8.34 14.37
C ALA A 234 -10.03 9.70 13.98
N VAL A 235 -9.57 10.79 14.61
CA VAL A 235 -10.02 12.15 14.30
C VAL A 235 -9.67 12.53 12.86
N LEU A 236 -8.44 12.29 12.44
CA LEU A 236 -7.95 12.64 11.10
C LEU A 236 -8.69 11.86 10.01
N LEU A 237 -8.91 10.55 10.20
CA LEU A 237 -9.69 9.74 9.26
C LEU A 237 -11.18 10.13 9.25
N THR A 238 -11.73 10.59 10.38
CA THR A 238 -13.07 11.19 10.43
C THR A 238 -13.16 12.46 9.59
N VAL A 239 -12.15 13.33 9.67
CA VAL A 239 -12.07 14.54 8.82
C VAL A 239 -11.99 14.17 7.35
N THR A 240 -11.19 13.16 6.98
CA THR A 240 -11.18 12.63 5.60
C THR A 240 -12.58 12.24 5.12
N GLY A 241 -13.38 11.63 6.00
CA GLY A 241 -14.78 11.26 5.71
C GLY A 241 -15.75 12.44 5.55
N TYR A 242 -15.41 13.63 6.05
CA TYR A 242 -16.15 14.86 5.75
C TYR A 242 -15.77 15.48 4.41
N LEU A 243 -14.56 15.22 3.91
CA LEU A 243 -14.05 15.75 2.65
C LEU A 243 -14.38 14.85 1.46
N ARG A 244 -14.41 13.53 1.65
CA ARG A 244 -14.82 12.55 0.64
C ARG A 244 -15.55 11.36 1.28
N PRO A 245 -16.42 10.66 0.54
CA PRO A 245 -16.94 9.37 1.00
C PRO A 245 -15.79 8.40 1.33
N LEU A 246 -15.89 7.77 2.50
CA LEU A 246 -14.97 6.69 2.89
C LEU A 246 -15.39 5.37 2.23
N THR A 247 -14.40 4.58 1.86
CA THR A 247 -14.57 3.20 1.40
C THR A 247 -15.00 2.29 2.56
N PRO A 248 -15.56 1.10 2.29
CA PRO A 248 -15.88 0.13 3.34
C PRO A 248 -14.67 -0.26 4.20
N ALA A 249 -13.50 -0.40 3.58
CA ALA A 249 -12.24 -0.69 4.27
C ALA A 249 -11.83 0.46 5.21
N GLU A 250 -12.01 1.70 4.80
CA GLU A 250 -11.72 2.88 5.63
C GLU A 250 -12.72 3.05 6.78
N TRP A 251 -14.00 2.75 6.55
CA TRP A 251 -14.99 2.69 7.63
C TRP A 251 -14.63 1.61 8.65
N ARG A 252 -14.15 0.46 8.20
CA ARG A 252 -13.66 -0.61 9.08
C ARG A 252 -12.44 -0.15 9.87
N GLN A 253 -11.45 0.43 9.22
CA GLN A 253 -10.26 1.00 9.88
C GLN A 253 -10.64 2.06 10.92
N LEU A 254 -11.59 2.94 10.61
CA LEU A 254 -12.08 3.93 11.56
C LEU A 254 -12.81 3.27 12.75
N GLY A 255 -13.57 2.21 12.49
CA GLY A 255 -14.19 1.38 13.51
C GLY A 255 -13.18 0.71 14.44
N ASP A 256 -12.13 0.12 13.88
CA ASP A 256 -11.04 -0.51 14.63
C ASP A 256 -10.32 0.52 15.51
N LEU A 257 -10.02 1.71 14.96
CA LEU A 257 -9.43 2.81 15.72
C LEU A 257 -10.32 3.24 16.89
N TYR A 258 -11.63 3.41 16.67
CA TYR A 258 -12.57 3.75 17.73
C TYR A 258 -12.71 2.64 18.79
N ALA A 259 -12.62 1.37 18.39
CA ALA A 259 -12.63 0.25 19.32
C ALA A 259 -11.39 0.26 20.22
N VAL A 260 -10.21 0.50 19.65
CA VAL A 260 -8.93 0.58 20.37
C VAL A 260 -8.90 1.74 21.37
N ILE A 261 -9.46 2.90 21.01
CA ILE A 261 -9.54 4.05 21.92
C ILE A 261 -10.76 4.03 22.86
N GLU A 262 -11.43 2.87 22.96
CA GLU A 262 -12.56 2.61 23.86
C GLU A 262 -13.76 3.56 23.66
N VAL A 263 -14.08 3.86 22.41
CA VAL A 263 -15.31 4.58 22.03
C VAL A 263 -16.24 3.63 21.26
N PRO A 264 -16.81 2.61 21.92
CA PRO A 264 -17.45 1.46 21.27
C PRO A 264 -18.70 1.83 20.46
N LEU A 265 -19.45 2.85 20.88
CA LEU A 265 -20.61 3.34 20.14
C LEU A 265 -20.21 3.91 18.76
N GLN A 266 -19.08 4.62 18.67
CA GLN A 266 -18.59 5.12 17.38
C GLN A 266 -18.02 3.99 16.54
N ALA A 267 -17.32 3.04 17.16
CA ALA A 267 -16.84 1.84 16.49
C ALA A 267 -17.99 1.09 15.80
N ALA A 268 -19.07 0.84 16.54
CA ALA A 268 -20.26 0.17 16.03
C ALA A 268 -20.90 0.91 14.84
N ARG A 269 -21.03 2.24 14.93
CA ARG A 269 -21.54 3.05 13.81
C ARG A 269 -20.66 2.95 12.57
N CYS A 270 -19.34 2.91 12.74
CA CYS A 270 -18.41 2.78 11.63
C CYS A 270 -18.52 1.40 10.96
N TYR A 271 -18.60 0.32 11.73
CA TYR A 271 -18.83 -1.02 11.18
C TYR A 271 -20.19 -1.14 10.48
N GLU A 272 -21.23 -0.50 10.99
CA GLU A 272 -22.54 -0.45 10.33
C GLU A 272 -22.45 0.25 8.97
N ARG A 273 -21.69 1.36 8.87
CA ARG A 273 -21.44 2.05 7.60
C ARG A 273 -20.62 1.20 6.63
N ALA A 274 -19.60 0.48 7.11
CA ALA A 274 -18.82 -0.43 6.28
C ALA A 274 -19.72 -1.51 5.64
N LEU A 275 -20.56 -2.17 6.45
CA LEU A 275 -21.49 -3.20 6.00
C LEU A 275 -22.54 -2.70 5.00
N GLN A 276 -23.01 -1.45 5.16
CA GLN A 276 -23.96 -0.82 4.23
C GLN A 276 -23.31 -0.45 2.89
N ALA A 277 -22.07 0.04 2.92
CA ALA A 277 -21.34 0.44 1.73
C ALA A 277 -20.91 -0.76 0.87
N ASP A 278 -20.65 -1.92 1.48
CA ASP A 278 -20.39 -3.19 0.78
C ASP A 278 -21.65 -3.79 0.11
N GLY A 279 -22.85 -3.27 0.39
CA GLY A 279 -24.13 -3.81 -0.10
C GLY A 279 -24.46 -3.52 -1.58
N GLY A 280 -23.52 -2.98 -2.36
CA GLY A 280 -23.73 -2.51 -3.73
C GLY A 280 -23.33 -3.47 -4.87
N ASP A 281 -22.38 -4.39 -4.65
CA ASP A 281 -21.83 -5.25 -5.71
C ASP A 281 -21.87 -6.74 -5.35
N ALA A 282 -22.21 -7.55 -6.36
CA ALA A 282 -22.61 -8.96 -6.28
C ALA A 282 -21.49 -9.98 -5.97
N GLU A 283 -20.36 -9.54 -5.44
CA GLU A 283 -19.23 -10.40 -5.04
C GLU A 283 -18.80 -10.06 -3.61
N ARG A 284 -19.73 -10.20 -2.65
CA ARG A 284 -19.38 -10.21 -1.24
C ARG A 284 -18.39 -11.37 -1.03
N ASP A 285 -17.15 -11.07 -0.62
CA ASP A 285 -16.36 -12.04 0.11
C ASP A 285 -17.18 -12.40 1.36
N GLU A 286 -17.81 -13.56 1.27
CA GLU A 286 -18.81 -14.03 2.22
C GLU A 286 -18.25 -14.18 3.63
N THR A 287 -16.95 -14.45 3.74
CA THR A 287 -16.24 -14.56 5.02
C THR A 287 -15.95 -13.19 5.63
N ALA A 288 -15.64 -12.19 4.80
CA ALA A 288 -15.55 -10.77 5.16
C ALA A 288 -16.93 -10.12 5.38
N GLY A 289 -18.05 -10.80 5.12
CA GLY A 289 -19.35 -10.34 5.61
C GLY A 289 -19.55 -10.71 7.09
N GLN A 290 -19.12 -11.92 7.44
CA GLN A 290 -19.40 -12.51 8.75
C GLN A 290 -18.52 -11.94 9.87
N ALA A 291 -17.22 -11.76 9.61
CA ALA A 291 -16.32 -11.15 10.59
C ALA A 291 -16.73 -9.69 10.90
N GLU A 292 -17.33 -8.99 9.96
CA GLU A 292 -17.74 -7.60 10.05
C GLU A 292 -19.01 -7.46 10.89
N VAL A 293 -19.94 -8.41 10.73
CA VAL A 293 -21.11 -8.56 11.61
C VAL A 293 -20.67 -8.86 13.04
N GLU A 294 -19.69 -9.75 13.23
CA GLU A 294 -19.16 -10.09 14.56
C GLU A 294 -18.45 -8.90 15.22
N ARG A 295 -17.65 -8.13 14.46
CA ARG A 295 -17.06 -6.87 14.94
C ARG A 295 -18.13 -5.84 15.33
N LEU A 296 -19.16 -5.67 14.50
CA LEU A 296 -20.28 -4.77 14.80
C LEU A 296 -21.00 -5.18 16.09
N ALA A 297 -21.33 -6.47 16.24
CA ALA A 297 -22.01 -6.97 17.42
C ALA A 297 -21.15 -6.85 18.69
N SER A 298 -19.85 -7.15 18.59
CA SER A 298 -18.89 -6.96 19.68
C SER A 298 -18.80 -5.49 20.10
N ALA A 299 -18.78 -4.56 19.15
CA ALA A 299 -18.80 -3.12 19.44
C ALA A 299 -20.12 -2.66 20.11
N TRP A 300 -21.27 -3.19 19.69
CA TRP A 300 -22.55 -2.93 20.36
C TRP A 300 -22.59 -3.48 21.79
N LEU A 301 -22.07 -4.69 22.02
CA LEU A 301 -21.90 -5.28 23.35
C LEU A 301 -21.02 -4.40 24.25
N ALA A 302 -19.87 -3.95 23.75
CA ALA A 302 -18.99 -3.05 24.48
C ALA A 302 -19.64 -1.67 24.75
N ALA A 303 -20.57 -1.24 23.89
CA ALA A 303 -21.38 -0.05 24.10
C ALA A 303 -22.59 -0.27 25.03
N HIS A 304 -22.79 -1.49 25.55
CA HIS A 304 -23.96 -1.93 26.32
C HIS A 304 -25.31 -1.77 25.58
N ASP A 305 -25.29 -1.69 24.25
CA ASP A 305 -26.52 -1.71 23.44
C ASP A 305 -26.87 -3.16 23.07
N LEU A 306 -27.43 -3.87 24.06
CA LEU A 306 -27.75 -5.29 23.95
C LEU A 306 -28.78 -5.56 22.84
N GLU A 307 -29.74 -4.64 22.65
CA GLU A 307 -30.76 -4.77 21.61
C GLU A 307 -30.16 -4.65 20.20
N ALA A 308 -29.28 -3.68 19.97
CA ALA A 308 -28.57 -3.56 18.70
C ALA A 308 -27.70 -4.79 18.42
N ALA A 309 -26.93 -5.27 19.41
CA ALA A 309 -26.13 -6.48 19.28
C ALA A 309 -26.98 -7.71 18.93
N ARG A 310 -28.09 -7.90 19.67
CA ARG A 310 -29.06 -9.00 19.46
C ARG A 310 -29.66 -8.98 18.06
N ARG A 311 -30.08 -7.80 17.58
CA ARG A 311 -30.65 -7.62 16.24
C ARG A 311 -29.63 -7.96 15.16
N THR A 312 -28.40 -7.44 15.29
CA THR A 312 -27.30 -7.68 14.33
C THR A 312 -26.99 -9.17 14.20
N LEU A 313 -26.89 -9.89 15.31
CA LEU A 313 -26.52 -11.31 15.31
C LEU A 313 -27.67 -12.24 14.95
N ARG A 314 -28.91 -11.94 15.35
CA ARG A 314 -30.05 -12.86 15.17
C ARG A 314 -30.29 -13.21 13.70
N GLN A 315 -30.23 -12.22 12.80
CA GLN A 315 -30.39 -12.48 11.37
C GLN A 315 -29.17 -13.23 10.81
N ALA A 316 -27.96 -12.77 11.12
CA ALA A 316 -26.74 -13.38 10.61
C ALA A 316 -26.59 -14.85 11.03
N MET A 317 -26.91 -15.18 12.27
CA MET A 317 -26.83 -16.55 12.80
C MET A 317 -27.95 -17.47 12.28
N ALA A 318 -29.05 -16.90 11.77
CA ALA A 318 -30.09 -17.66 11.09
C ALA A 318 -29.67 -18.03 9.65
N GLU A 319 -28.92 -17.16 8.98
CA GLU A 319 -28.44 -17.39 7.62
C GLU A 319 -27.15 -18.23 7.59
N ARG A 320 -26.15 -17.85 8.40
CA ARG A 320 -24.82 -18.46 8.46
C ARG A 320 -24.31 -18.52 9.90
N PRO A 321 -24.60 -19.61 10.63
CA PRO A 321 -24.17 -19.74 12.01
C PRO A 321 -22.64 -19.91 12.11
N THR A 322 -22.02 -19.17 13.02
CA THR A 322 -20.62 -19.35 13.43
C THR A 322 -20.53 -19.60 14.93
N ALA A 323 -19.48 -20.29 15.39
CA ALA A 323 -19.32 -20.57 16.82
C ALA A 323 -19.13 -19.26 17.60
N SER A 324 -18.31 -18.35 17.07
CA SER A 324 -18.11 -17.00 17.60
C SER A 324 -19.40 -16.17 17.62
N GLY A 325 -20.19 -16.17 16.54
CA GLY A 325 -21.44 -15.43 16.49
C GLY A 325 -22.50 -15.95 17.47
N TRP A 326 -22.62 -17.27 17.64
CA TRP A 326 -23.47 -17.85 18.70
C TRP A 326 -22.95 -17.52 20.10
N ALA A 327 -21.63 -17.51 20.30
CA ALA A 327 -21.04 -17.12 21.56
C ALA A 327 -21.30 -15.64 21.89
N LEU A 328 -21.26 -14.75 20.88
CA LEU A 328 -21.63 -13.34 21.06
C LEU A 328 -23.11 -13.18 21.41
N LEU A 329 -24.03 -13.98 20.84
CA LEU A 329 -25.43 -14.00 21.29
C LEU A 329 -25.55 -14.48 22.75
N GLY A 330 -24.77 -15.48 23.13
CA GLY A 330 -24.66 -15.92 24.53
C GLY A 330 -24.15 -14.81 25.45
N ASP A 331 -23.19 -14.01 25.00
CA ASP A 331 -22.68 -12.85 25.75
C ASP A 331 -23.74 -11.75 25.91
N VAL A 332 -24.57 -11.50 24.88
CA VAL A 332 -25.72 -10.59 24.98
C VAL A 332 -26.66 -11.06 26.09
N ASP A 333 -27.03 -12.34 26.10
CA ASP A 333 -27.95 -12.89 27.11
C ASP A 333 -27.34 -12.93 28.51
N LEU A 334 -26.04 -13.19 28.63
CA LEU A 334 -25.33 -13.09 29.91
C LEU A 334 -25.39 -11.67 30.48
N MET A 335 -25.18 -10.65 29.66
CA MET A 335 -25.26 -9.25 30.10
C MET A 335 -26.69 -8.84 30.45
N ASP A 336 -27.68 -9.44 29.81
CA ASP A 336 -29.11 -9.27 30.10
C ASP A 336 -29.57 -10.05 31.35
N GLY A 337 -28.72 -10.96 31.84
CA GLY A 337 -28.99 -11.82 33.01
C GLY A 337 -29.83 -13.07 32.71
N ASP A 338 -30.12 -13.37 31.45
CA ASP A 338 -30.81 -14.58 31.03
C ASP A 338 -29.82 -15.74 30.85
N PHE A 339 -29.43 -16.35 31.97
CA PHE A 339 -28.51 -17.49 31.97
C PHE A 339 -29.05 -18.71 31.22
N ALA A 340 -30.38 -18.85 31.08
CA ALA A 340 -30.99 -19.94 30.34
C ALA A 340 -30.79 -19.75 28.83
N ALA A 341 -31.14 -18.59 28.30
CA ALA A 341 -30.91 -18.25 26.90
C ALA A 341 -29.41 -18.25 26.55
N ALA A 342 -28.57 -17.70 27.44
CA ALA A 342 -27.12 -17.74 27.30
C ALA A 342 -26.61 -19.18 27.17
N SER A 343 -27.06 -20.08 28.06
CA SER A 343 -26.69 -21.50 27.99
C SER A 343 -27.11 -22.15 26.68
N GLU A 344 -28.26 -21.81 26.11
CA GLU A 344 -28.68 -22.33 24.81
C GLU A 344 -27.76 -21.83 23.68
N HIS A 345 -27.42 -20.54 23.67
CA HIS A 345 -26.57 -19.96 22.63
C HIS A 345 -25.11 -20.45 22.71
N PHE A 346 -24.51 -20.55 23.90
CA PHE A 346 -23.20 -21.20 24.04
C PHE A 346 -23.26 -22.69 23.69
N GLY A 347 -24.39 -23.35 23.95
CA GLY A 347 -24.64 -24.72 23.52
C GLY A 347 -24.58 -24.87 22.01
N LYS A 348 -25.20 -23.95 21.26
CA LYS A 348 -25.10 -23.89 19.80
C LYS A 348 -23.68 -23.62 19.33
N ALA A 349 -22.94 -22.73 19.99
CA ALA A 349 -21.55 -22.45 19.68
C ALA A 349 -20.67 -23.71 19.80
N VAL A 350 -20.78 -24.43 20.92
CA VAL A 350 -20.05 -25.69 21.17
C VAL A 350 -20.52 -26.83 20.27
N ALA A 351 -21.80 -26.87 19.90
CA ALA A 351 -22.31 -27.87 18.96
C ALA A 351 -21.73 -27.68 17.55
N LEU A 352 -21.46 -26.43 17.16
CA LEU A 352 -20.85 -26.09 15.88
C LEU A 352 -19.32 -26.29 15.90
N ASP A 353 -18.67 -25.92 17.00
CA ASP A 353 -17.25 -26.17 17.25
C ASP A 353 -17.04 -26.78 18.65
N PRO A 354 -16.90 -28.11 18.76
CA PRO A 354 -16.66 -28.78 20.04
C PRO A 354 -15.36 -28.38 20.73
N GLU A 355 -14.40 -27.82 20.00
CA GLU A 355 -13.12 -27.33 20.52
C GLU A 355 -13.16 -25.83 20.88
N PHE A 356 -14.34 -25.21 20.81
CA PHE A 356 -14.54 -23.83 21.25
C PHE A 356 -14.51 -23.74 22.78
N GLY A 357 -13.29 -23.71 23.34
CA GLY A 357 -13.03 -23.78 24.79
C GLY A 357 -13.77 -22.72 25.62
N ARG A 358 -13.89 -21.50 25.08
CA ARG A 358 -14.68 -20.42 25.69
C ARG A 358 -16.16 -20.81 25.85
N GLY A 359 -16.74 -21.49 24.87
CA GLY A 359 -18.13 -21.96 24.94
C GLY A 359 -18.36 -22.94 26.08
N HIS A 360 -17.44 -23.90 26.30
CA HIS A 360 -17.52 -24.82 27.44
C HIS A 360 -17.39 -24.09 28.78
N LEU A 361 -16.48 -23.12 28.89
CA LEU A 361 -16.34 -22.31 30.10
C LEU A 361 -17.64 -21.56 30.42
N MET A 362 -18.24 -20.91 29.41
CA MET A 362 -19.48 -20.13 29.59
C MET A 362 -20.71 -21.00 29.84
N LEU A 363 -20.81 -22.17 29.22
CA LEU A 363 -21.82 -23.18 29.59
C LEU A 363 -21.70 -23.58 31.05
N GLY A 364 -20.47 -23.86 31.50
CA GLY A 364 -20.19 -24.20 32.90
C GLY A 364 -20.60 -23.09 33.87
N TYR A 365 -20.31 -21.84 33.51
CA TYR A 365 -20.73 -20.66 34.26
C TYR A 365 -22.26 -20.50 34.29
N CYS A 366 -22.94 -20.59 33.15
CA CYS A 366 -24.41 -20.51 33.09
C CYS A 366 -25.06 -21.61 33.93
N SER A 367 -24.55 -22.84 33.86
CA SER A 367 -25.05 -23.96 34.66
C SER A 367 -24.88 -23.74 36.16
N LEU A 368 -23.83 -23.04 36.62
CA LEU A 368 -23.68 -22.66 38.03
C LEU A 368 -24.78 -21.68 38.47
N GLU A 369 -25.00 -20.63 37.69
CA GLU A 369 -26.02 -19.60 37.99
C GLU A 369 -27.45 -20.14 37.91
N LEU A 370 -27.66 -21.21 37.13
CA LEU A 370 -28.93 -21.95 37.03
C LEU A 370 -29.10 -23.07 38.09
N ASP A 371 -28.19 -23.19 39.05
CA ASP A 371 -28.18 -24.24 40.09
C ASP A 371 -28.16 -25.67 39.52
N ARG A 372 -27.35 -25.89 38.48
CA ARG A 372 -27.13 -27.20 37.81
C ARG A 372 -25.68 -27.66 37.97
N PRO A 373 -25.25 -28.03 39.20
CA PRO A 373 -23.84 -28.29 39.50
C PRO A 373 -23.24 -29.47 38.71
N ALA A 374 -24.04 -30.49 38.37
CA ALA A 374 -23.57 -31.64 37.59
C ALA A 374 -23.22 -31.26 36.14
N GLU A 375 -24.06 -30.43 35.49
CA GLU A 375 -23.80 -29.91 34.15
C GLU A 375 -22.61 -28.94 34.17
N ALA A 376 -22.57 -28.06 35.19
CA ALA A 376 -21.48 -27.13 35.40
C ALA A 376 -20.13 -27.85 35.48
N ARG A 377 -20.03 -28.88 36.33
CA ARG A 377 -18.79 -29.69 36.48
C ARG A 377 -18.34 -30.26 35.13
N ARG A 378 -19.25 -30.89 34.38
CA ARG A 378 -18.92 -31.51 33.10
C ARG A 378 -18.34 -30.51 32.09
N HIS A 379 -18.98 -29.35 31.95
CA HIS A 379 -18.53 -28.33 31.00
C HIS A 379 -17.23 -27.64 31.45
N LEU A 380 -17.08 -27.35 32.75
CA LEU A 380 -15.85 -26.77 33.29
C LEU A 380 -14.66 -27.76 33.21
N GLU A 381 -14.87 -29.05 33.43
CA GLU A 381 -13.85 -30.08 33.23
C GLU A 381 -13.41 -30.15 31.76
N ARG A 382 -14.34 -30.00 30.82
CA ARG A 382 -13.99 -29.88 29.39
C ARG A 382 -13.21 -28.59 29.12
N ALA A 383 -13.58 -27.47 29.74
CA ALA A 383 -12.88 -26.19 29.63
C ALA A 383 -11.42 -26.25 30.13
N LEU A 384 -11.09 -27.16 31.07
CA LEU A 384 -9.71 -27.36 31.54
C LEU A 384 -8.74 -27.86 30.47
N ALA A 385 -9.25 -28.50 29.41
CA ALA A 385 -8.43 -28.96 28.30
C ALA A 385 -7.92 -27.79 27.43
N PHE A 386 -8.46 -26.58 27.57
CA PHE A 386 -8.10 -25.41 26.78
C PHE A 386 -7.24 -24.45 27.62
N PRO A 387 -5.97 -24.19 27.22
CA PRO A 387 -5.01 -23.45 28.04
C PRO A 387 -5.48 -22.05 28.49
N GLU A 388 -6.12 -21.30 27.59
CA GLU A 388 -6.61 -19.94 27.85
C GLU A 388 -7.75 -19.91 28.88
N GLN A 389 -8.56 -20.97 28.95
CA GLN A 389 -9.74 -21.05 29.83
C GLN A 389 -9.46 -21.84 31.11
N ALA A 390 -8.39 -22.64 31.16
CA ALA A 390 -8.09 -23.55 32.26
C ALA A 390 -7.98 -22.85 33.63
N ALA A 391 -7.45 -21.61 33.68
CA ALA A 391 -7.37 -20.85 34.92
C ALA A 391 -8.76 -20.51 35.47
N SER A 392 -9.62 -19.90 34.64
CA SER A 392 -11.00 -19.56 35.00
C SER A 392 -11.84 -20.79 35.31
N ALA A 393 -11.66 -21.88 34.55
CA ALA A 393 -12.37 -23.14 34.78
C ALA A 393 -12.04 -23.75 36.15
N ARG A 394 -10.76 -23.74 36.57
CA ARG A 394 -10.36 -24.21 37.92
C ARG A 394 -10.98 -23.37 39.04
N ASP A 395 -11.12 -22.07 38.83
CA ASP A 395 -11.71 -21.18 39.82
C ASP A 395 -13.22 -21.43 39.97
N LEU A 396 -13.92 -21.56 38.84
CA LEU A 396 -15.34 -21.90 38.83
C LEU A 396 -15.63 -23.30 39.39
N LEU A 397 -14.77 -24.29 39.13
CA LEU A 397 -14.92 -25.65 39.69
C LEU A 397 -14.90 -25.67 41.23
N ARG A 398 -14.13 -24.79 41.86
CA ARG A 398 -14.12 -24.65 43.32
C ARG A 398 -15.46 -24.17 43.88
N ARG A 399 -16.28 -23.46 43.08
CA ARG A 399 -17.64 -23.04 43.45
C ARG A 399 -18.67 -24.16 43.29
N VAL A 400 -18.36 -25.19 42.51
CA VAL A 400 -19.23 -26.38 42.30
C VAL A 400 -19.08 -27.39 43.45
N GLU A 401 -17.97 -27.32 44.19
CA GLU A 401 -17.71 -28.18 45.35
C GLU A 401 -18.31 -27.53 46.62
N PRO A 402 -19.21 -28.22 47.35
CA PRO A 402 -19.81 -27.71 48.58
C PRO A 402 -18.84 -27.71 49.77
#